data_AF-A0A9W8JP66-F1
#
_entry.id   AF-A0A9W8JP66-F1
#
_cell.length_a   1.000
_cell.length_b   1.000
_cell.length_c   1.000
_cell.angle_alpha   90.00
_cell.angle_beta   90.00
_cell.angle_gamma   90.00
#
_symmetry.space_group_name_H-M   'P 1'
#
loop_
_entity.id
_entity.type
_entity.pdbx_description
1 polymer ?
#
loop_
_entity_poly.entity_id
_entity_poly.type
_entity_poly.pdbx_seq_one_letter_code
_entity_poly.pdbx_strand_id
1 'polypeptide(L)'
;MSKPPKRPRTGESYHDPVPLSVDYLQIHAREGRLRRVGNTLQTSQTQRYTYDGIDFWPHLTSWEPLDDPEFALDPDSGAYDEAVEADVMQDPPVAPKKKQKKQRSQVSRRPHLVWKEIHCQNYLDEILRWEGRGDFRAFKNCPDCLARSVPEPNPAEYRCEECSIPDLVCEMDRATLHQDVPQRPGAQDTAQPFQYDVP
;
A
#
# COMPACT_ATOMS: atom_id res chain seq x y z
N MET A 1 -49.97 2.44 17.20
CA MET A 1 -48.79 2.08 16.37
C MET A 1 -47.69 1.59 17.30
N SER A 2 -47.47 0.27 17.38
CA SER A 2 -46.50 -0.34 18.28
C SER A 2 -45.08 -0.15 17.74
N LYS A 3 -44.19 0.41 18.57
CA LYS A 3 -42.77 0.52 18.22
C LYS A 3 -42.17 -0.89 18.10
N PRO A 4 -41.42 -1.19 17.02
CA PRO A 4 -40.78 -2.48 16.87
C PRO A 4 -39.77 -2.72 18.01
N PRO A 5 -39.67 -3.96 18.53
CA PRO A 5 -38.77 -4.29 19.63
C PRO A 5 -37.32 -4.01 19.24
N LYS A 6 -36.57 -3.38 20.17
CA LYS A 6 -35.12 -3.16 20.02
C LYS A 6 -34.45 -4.52 19.83
N ARG A 7 -33.66 -4.67 18.76
CA ARG A 7 -32.88 -5.89 18.52
C ARG A 7 -31.96 -6.13 19.72
N PRO A 8 -31.90 -7.37 20.26
CA PRO A 8 -30.96 -7.70 21.32
C PRO A 8 -29.54 -7.45 20.80
N ARG A 9 -28.72 -6.82 21.65
CA ARG A 9 -27.30 -6.55 21.36
C ARG A 9 -26.60 -7.91 21.30
N THR A 10 -26.38 -8.43 20.09
CA THR A 10 -25.68 -9.68 19.88
C THR A 10 -24.18 -9.48 20.11
N GLY A 11 -23.66 -10.13 21.15
CA GLY A 11 -22.25 -10.51 21.28
C GLY A 11 -21.39 -9.55 22.07
N GLU A 12 -20.97 -9.97 23.25
CA GLU A 12 -19.71 -9.51 23.83
C GLU A 12 -18.58 -9.83 22.85
N SER A 13 -17.63 -8.92 22.70
CA SER A 13 -16.41 -9.17 21.94
C SER A 13 -15.66 -10.31 22.59
N TYR A 14 -15.49 -11.41 21.86
CA TYR A 14 -14.67 -12.53 22.32
C TYR A 14 -13.21 -12.08 22.33
N HIS A 15 -12.59 -12.11 23.51
CA HIS A 15 -11.15 -11.89 23.68
C HIS A 15 -10.50 -13.23 24.01
N ASP A 16 -9.50 -13.64 23.24
CA ASP A 16 -8.71 -14.85 23.52
C ASP A 16 -7.59 -14.49 24.49
N PRO A 17 -7.65 -14.86 25.78
CA PRO A 17 -6.54 -14.60 26.69
C PRO A 17 -5.33 -15.43 26.22
N VAL A 18 -4.22 -14.75 25.92
CA VAL A 18 -2.95 -15.39 25.63
C VAL A 18 -2.22 -15.58 26.96
N PRO A 19 -1.96 -16.83 27.41
CA PRO A 19 -1.13 -17.05 28.58
C PRO A 19 0.26 -16.48 28.33
N LEU A 20 0.75 -15.68 29.26
CA LEU A 20 2.13 -15.21 29.24
C LEU A 20 3.01 -16.35 29.75
N SER A 21 3.66 -17.07 28.85
CA SER A 21 4.75 -17.98 29.22
C SER A 21 6.00 -17.16 29.57
N VAL A 22 6.78 -17.66 30.53
CA VAL A 22 8.07 -17.04 30.92
C VAL A 22 9.17 -17.43 29.93
N ASP A 23 8.95 -18.48 29.12
CA ASP A 23 9.86 -18.94 28.09
C ASP A 23 9.66 -18.18 26.77
N TYR A 24 10.42 -17.09 26.62
CA TYR A 24 10.44 -16.27 25.40
C TYR A 24 10.98 -17.00 24.15
N LEU A 25 11.54 -18.20 24.32
CA LEU A 25 12.09 -19.01 23.23
C LEU A 25 11.04 -19.91 22.56
N GLN A 26 9.85 -20.03 23.15
CA GLN A 26 8.79 -20.89 22.62
C GLN A 26 7.81 -20.07 21.76
N ILE A 27 7.76 -20.39 20.47
CA ILE A 27 6.82 -19.77 19.54
C ILE A 27 5.54 -20.60 19.54
N HIS A 28 4.43 -19.99 19.94
CA HIS A 28 3.10 -20.61 19.86
C HIS A 28 2.43 -20.17 18.56
N ALA A 29 2.22 -21.11 17.64
CA ALA A 29 1.44 -20.85 16.43
C ALA A 29 0.14 -21.65 16.44
N ARG A 30 -0.87 -21.14 15.72
CA ARG A 30 -2.17 -21.79 15.58
C ARG A 30 -2.82 -21.37 14.27
N GLU A 31 -3.26 -22.34 13.50
CA GLU A 31 -4.02 -22.10 12.29
C GLU A 31 -5.51 -21.87 12.62
N GLY A 32 -6.07 -20.76 12.16
CA GLY A 32 -7.47 -20.41 12.42
C GLY A 32 -8.42 -21.24 11.55
N ARG A 33 -9.15 -22.19 12.14
CA ARG A 33 -10.21 -22.92 11.43
C ARG A 33 -11.58 -22.31 11.70
N LEU A 34 -12.31 -21.93 10.65
CA LEU A 34 -13.71 -21.52 10.78
C LEU A 34 -14.61 -22.75 11.00
N ARG A 35 -15.46 -22.71 12.03
CA ARG A 35 -16.57 -23.66 12.22
C ARG A 35 -17.90 -22.92 12.15
N ARG A 36 -18.89 -23.60 11.58
CA ARG A 36 -20.27 -23.11 11.58
C ARG A 36 -20.92 -23.40 12.93
N VAL A 37 -21.35 -22.35 13.62
CA VAL A 37 -22.12 -22.42 14.88
C VAL A 37 -23.47 -21.75 14.60
N GLY A 38 -24.52 -22.58 14.46
CA GLY A 38 -25.83 -22.13 13.99
C GLY A 38 -25.76 -21.51 12.59
N ASN A 39 -26.18 -20.25 12.46
CA ASN A 39 -26.15 -19.48 11.22
C ASN A 39 -24.92 -18.58 11.06
N THR A 40 -23.95 -18.68 11.97
CA THR A 40 -22.72 -17.84 11.95
C THR A 40 -21.47 -18.70 11.79
N LEU A 41 -20.45 -18.16 11.14
CA LEU A 41 -19.11 -18.73 11.12
C LEU A 41 -18.32 -18.15 12.30
N GLN A 42 -17.76 -19.02 13.14
CA GLN A 42 -16.93 -18.64 14.27
C GLN A 42 -15.55 -19.29 14.14
N THR A 43 -14.50 -18.58 14.55
CA THR A 43 -13.15 -19.14 14.64
C THR A 43 -13.11 -20.18 15.74
N SER A 44 -12.86 -21.44 15.36
CA SER A 44 -12.77 -22.54 16.30
C SER A 44 -11.41 -22.59 17.00
N GLN A 45 -11.46 -22.78 18.31
CA GLN A 45 -10.67 -23.69 19.16
C GLN A 45 -9.70 -24.71 18.53
N THR A 46 -8.73 -24.37 17.68
CA THR A 46 -7.67 -25.31 17.25
C THR A 46 -6.55 -25.44 18.28
N GLN A 47 -5.89 -26.60 18.29
CA GLN A 47 -4.75 -26.85 19.17
C GLN A 47 -3.60 -25.90 18.80
N ARG A 48 -2.94 -25.31 19.82
CA ARG A 48 -1.70 -24.54 19.61
C ARG A 48 -0.55 -25.53 19.44
N TYR A 49 0.29 -25.28 18.45
CA TYR A 49 1.53 -26.00 18.25
C TYR A 49 2.67 -25.14 18.81
N THR A 50 3.54 -25.77 19.59
CA THR A 50 4.76 -25.17 20.12
C THR A 50 5.91 -25.49 19.18
N TYR A 51 6.57 -24.46 18.70
CA TYR A 51 7.83 -24.58 17.98
C TYR A 51 8.95 -24.17 18.92
N ASP A 52 9.85 -25.11 19.20
CA ASP A 52 11.09 -24.81 19.91
C ASP A 52 12.00 -24.12 18.90
N GLY A 53 12.06 -22.79 18.95
CA GLY A 53 12.64 -21.95 17.90
C GLY A 53 14.16 -22.07 17.74
N ILE A 54 14.82 -22.84 18.59
CA ILE A 54 16.29 -22.89 18.67
C ILE A 54 16.88 -23.61 17.45
N ASP A 55 16.20 -24.62 16.91
CA ASP A 55 16.78 -25.45 15.84
C ASP A 55 16.42 -24.96 14.43
N PHE A 56 15.32 -24.22 14.25
CA PHE A 56 14.89 -23.78 12.92
C PHE A 56 15.25 -22.32 12.59
N TRP A 57 15.24 -21.43 13.59
CA TRP A 57 15.49 -20.01 13.38
C TRP A 57 16.92 -19.66 12.92
N PRO A 58 18.01 -20.27 13.43
CA PRO A 58 19.36 -19.93 12.99
C PRO A 58 19.67 -20.42 11.57
N HIS A 59 18.83 -21.29 11.00
CA HIS A 59 18.96 -21.76 9.61
C HIS A 59 18.19 -20.90 8.61
N LEU A 60 17.31 -19.99 9.05
CA LEU A 60 16.73 -18.97 8.18
C LEU A 60 17.75 -17.84 7.98
N THR A 61 18.58 -17.97 6.95
CA THR A 61 19.52 -16.93 6.51
C THR A 61 18.81 -15.71 5.90
N SER A 62 17.57 -15.84 5.44
CA SER A 62 16.72 -14.72 5.02
C SER A 62 15.27 -14.92 5.48
N TRP A 63 14.67 -13.83 5.97
CA TRP A 63 13.22 -13.71 6.15
C TRP A 63 12.52 -13.25 4.88
N GLU A 64 13.30 -12.70 3.96
CA GLU A 64 12.83 -12.27 2.67
C GLU A 64 12.52 -13.54 1.88
N PRO A 65 11.26 -13.70 1.40
CA PRO A 65 10.99 -14.58 0.27
C PRO A 65 12.05 -14.30 -0.79
N LEU A 66 12.42 -15.30 -1.60
CA LEU A 66 13.27 -14.99 -2.76
C LEU A 66 12.60 -13.83 -3.52
N ASP A 67 13.33 -12.72 -3.64
CA ASP A 67 12.92 -11.54 -4.41
C ASP A 67 12.92 -11.93 -5.88
N ASP A 68 11.88 -12.66 -6.24
CA ASP A 68 11.55 -12.98 -7.61
C ASP A 68 10.64 -11.84 -8.10
N PRO A 69 11.14 -10.98 -9.01
CA PRO A 69 10.35 -9.88 -9.54
C PRO A 69 9.11 -10.35 -10.30
N GLU A 70 9.03 -11.64 -10.66
CA GLU A 70 7.88 -12.25 -11.31
C GLU A 70 6.88 -12.88 -10.32
N PHE A 71 7.25 -13.10 -9.05
CA PHE A 71 6.37 -13.79 -8.09
C PHE A 71 5.07 -13.03 -7.79
N ALA A 72 5.11 -11.70 -7.87
CA ALA A 72 3.94 -10.84 -7.64
C ALA A 72 3.26 -10.37 -8.93
N LEU A 73 3.76 -10.76 -10.10
CA LEU A 73 3.17 -10.42 -11.38
C LEU A 73 2.35 -11.60 -11.87
N ASP A 74 1.04 -11.40 -12.06
CA ASP A 74 0.25 -12.40 -12.79
C ASP A 74 0.86 -12.57 -14.20
N PRO A 75 1.06 -13.80 -14.70
CA PRO A 75 1.60 -14.05 -16.05
C PRO A 75 0.79 -13.36 -17.15
N ASP A 76 -0.49 -13.14 -16.90
CA ASP A 76 -1.44 -12.41 -17.71
C ASP A 76 -2.39 -11.59 -16.83
N SER A 77 -2.77 -10.38 -17.26
CA SER A 77 -3.76 -9.57 -16.52
C SER A 77 -5.17 -10.18 -16.51
N GLY A 78 -5.37 -11.28 -17.25
CA GLY A 78 -6.64 -11.95 -17.46
C GLY A 78 -7.28 -12.45 -16.17
N ALA A 79 -6.50 -13.01 -15.24
CA ALA A 79 -7.05 -13.53 -13.98
C ALA A 79 -7.61 -12.41 -13.09
N TYR A 80 -6.94 -11.25 -13.05
CA TYR A 80 -7.42 -10.07 -12.33
C TYR A 80 -8.69 -9.51 -12.99
N ASP A 81 -8.67 -9.32 -14.31
CA ASP A 81 -9.82 -8.79 -15.04
C ASP A 81 -11.03 -9.73 -14.95
N GLU A 82 -10.82 -11.05 -15.05
CA GLU A 82 -11.85 -12.07 -14.85
C GLU A 82 -12.41 -12.05 -13.42
N ALA A 83 -11.57 -11.95 -12.40
CA ALA A 83 -12.03 -11.86 -11.01
C ALA A 83 -12.82 -10.56 -10.76
N VAL A 84 -12.44 -9.46 -11.40
CA VAL A 84 -13.17 -8.19 -11.35
C VAL A 84 -14.48 -8.27 -12.14
N GLU A 85 -14.52 -8.95 -13.28
CA GLU A 85 -15.70 -9.10 -14.12
C GLU A 85 -16.67 -10.19 -13.62
N ALA A 86 -16.18 -11.16 -12.86
CA ALA A 86 -16.97 -12.26 -12.32
C ALA A 86 -18.18 -11.74 -11.55
N ASP A 87 -19.37 -12.25 -11.90
CA ASP A 87 -20.61 -11.85 -11.25
C ASP A 87 -20.66 -12.50 -9.86
N VAL A 88 -20.36 -11.70 -8.82
CA VAL A 88 -20.26 -12.13 -7.41
C VAL A 88 -21.59 -12.73 -6.88
N MET A 89 -22.69 -12.53 -7.59
CA MET A 89 -23.99 -13.07 -7.23
C MET A 89 -24.40 -14.14 -8.24
N GLN A 90 -24.17 -15.41 -7.91
CA GLN A 90 -24.79 -16.52 -8.63
C GLN A 90 -26.31 -16.32 -8.60
N ASP A 91 -26.90 -16.08 -9.77
CA ASP A 91 -28.33 -15.88 -9.90
C ASP A 91 -29.05 -17.15 -9.40
N PRO A 92 -29.92 -17.06 -8.38
CA PRO A 92 -30.63 -18.21 -7.86
C PRO A 92 -31.54 -18.82 -8.95
N PRO A 93 -31.81 -20.14 -8.88
CA PRO A 93 -32.58 -20.85 -9.90
C PRO A 93 -33.93 -20.17 -10.18
N VAL A 94 -34.25 -20.09 -11.47
CA VAL A 94 -35.30 -19.28 -12.10
C VAL A 94 -36.64 -19.37 -11.37
N ALA A 95 -36.91 -18.40 -10.50
CA ALA A 95 -38.23 -18.11 -9.96
C ALA A 95 -39.08 -17.35 -11.00
N PRO A 96 -40.42 -17.46 -10.97
CA PRO A 96 -41.31 -16.91 -12.00
C PRO A 96 -41.08 -15.42 -12.26
N LYS A 97 -41.12 -15.05 -13.55
CA LYS A 97 -40.80 -13.75 -14.15
C LYS A 97 -41.26 -12.55 -13.30
N LYS A 98 -40.37 -12.07 -12.43
CA LYS A 98 -40.55 -10.79 -11.73
C LYS A 98 -40.27 -9.65 -12.71
N LYS A 99 -41.07 -8.57 -12.64
CA LYS A 99 -40.91 -7.35 -13.45
C LYS A 99 -39.43 -6.95 -13.51
N GLN A 100 -38.91 -6.74 -14.73
CA GLN A 100 -37.52 -6.33 -14.93
C GLN A 100 -37.25 -5.08 -14.10
N LYS A 101 -36.44 -5.22 -13.06
CA LYS A 101 -35.95 -4.08 -12.30
C LYS A 101 -35.03 -3.31 -13.23
N LYS A 102 -35.17 -1.99 -13.28
CA LYS A 102 -34.27 -1.11 -14.03
C LYS A 102 -32.82 -1.49 -13.67
N GLN A 103 -32.01 -1.80 -14.68
CA GLN A 103 -30.60 -2.08 -14.45
C GLN A 103 -29.99 -0.87 -13.74
N ARG A 104 -29.30 -1.15 -12.64
CA ARG A 104 -28.59 -0.14 -11.86
C ARG A 104 -27.41 0.38 -12.68
N SER A 105 -27.20 1.70 -12.70
CA SER A 105 -26.08 2.31 -13.40
C SER A 105 -24.75 1.79 -12.87
N GLN A 106 -23.71 1.77 -13.71
CA GLN A 106 -22.36 1.34 -13.34
C GLN A 106 -21.84 2.09 -12.10
N VAL A 107 -22.10 3.40 -12.01
CA VAL A 107 -21.80 4.24 -10.83
C VAL A 107 -22.39 3.68 -9.53
N SER A 108 -23.60 3.11 -9.58
CA SER A 108 -24.25 2.52 -8.40
C SER A 108 -23.85 1.07 -8.12
N ARG A 109 -23.36 0.33 -9.13
CA ARG A 109 -22.87 -1.05 -8.95
C ARG A 109 -21.42 -1.09 -8.49
N ARG A 110 -20.56 -0.24 -9.06
CA ARG A 110 -19.10 -0.25 -8.86
C ARG A 110 -18.54 1.18 -8.76
N PRO A 111 -18.90 1.94 -7.70
CA PRO A 111 -18.43 3.31 -7.54
C PRO A 111 -16.90 3.42 -7.45
N HIS A 112 -16.22 2.38 -6.97
CA HIS A 112 -14.75 2.34 -6.87
C HIS A 112 -14.05 2.29 -8.24
N LEU A 113 -14.61 1.56 -9.23
CA LEU A 113 -14.04 1.54 -10.59
C LEU A 113 -14.22 2.90 -11.27
N VAL A 114 -15.42 3.45 -11.18
CA VAL A 114 -15.71 4.79 -11.71
C VAL A 114 -14.81 5.84 -11.04
N TRP A 115 -14.58 5.73 -9.74
CA TRP A 115 -13.65 6.61 -9.03
C TRP A 115 -12.21 6.40 -9.49
N LYS A 116 -11.77 5.15 -9.66
CA LYS A 116 -10.43 4.84 -10.15
C LYS A 116 -10.19 5.42 -11.55
N GLU A 117 -11.14 5.28 -12.46
CA GLU A 117 -11.02 5.77 -13.84
C GLU A 117 -11.05 7.30 -13.91
N ILE A 118 -11.95 7.96 -13.17
CA ILE A 118 -12.18 9.41 -13.29
C ILE A 118 -11.27 10.22 -12.36
N HIS A 119 -10.97 9.71 -11.16
CA HIS A 119 -10.36 10.49 -10.09
C HIS A 119 -8.97 10.00 -9.65
N CYS A 120 -8.55 8.78 -10.00
CA CYS A 120 -7.25 8.28 -9.56
C CYS A 120 -6.09 9.16 -10.03
N GLN A 121 -6.07 9.54 -11.31
CA GLN A 121 -4.99 10.38 -11.85
C GLN A 121 -4.94 11.75 -11.15
N ASN A 122 -6.08 12.43 -11.03
CA ASN A 122 -6.14 13.73 -10.35
C ASN A 122 -5.74 13.62 -8.87
N TYR A 123 -6.13 12.53 -8.19
CA TYR A 123 -5.75 12.29 -6.80
C TYR A 123 -4.25 12.06 -6.65
N LEU A 124 -3.64 11.27 -7.55
CA LEU A 124 -2.19 11.06 -7.57
C LEU A 124 -1.44 12.34 -7.89
N ASP A 125 -1.89 13.11 -8.89
CA ASP A 125 -1.31 14.40 -9.23
C ASP A 125 -1.41 15.38 -8.05
N GLU A 126 -2.53 15.35 -7.32
CA GLU A 126 -2.74 16.15 -6.12
C GLU A 126 -1.82 15.70 -4.96
N ILE A 127 -1.66 14.40 -4.71
CA ILE A 127 -0.68 13.90 -3.72
C ILE A 127 0.72 14.36 -4.09
N LEU A 128 1.12 14.21 -5.36
CA LEU A 128 2.42 14.65 -5.84
C LEU A 128 2.58 16.17 -5.69
N ARG A 129 1.50 16.94 -5.88
CA ARG A 129 1.47 18.38 -5.61
C ARG A 129 1.69 18.69 -4.13
N TRP A 130 1.04 17.98 -3.21
CA TRP A 130 1.23 18.15 -1.76
C TRP A 130 2.64 17.75 -1.28
N GLU A 131 3.28 16.79 -1.95
CA GLU A 131 4.70 16.46 -1.76
C GLU A 131 5.64 17.49 -2.40
N GLY A 132 5.09 18.50 -3.06
CA GLY A 132 5.80 19.51 -3.83
C GLY A 132 6.36 19.00 -5.15
N ARG A 133 6.18 17.73 -5.53
CA ARG A 133 6.71 17.11 -6.77
C ARG A 133 5.89 17.43 -8.03
N GLY A 134 4.66 17.91 -7.89
CA GLY A 134 3.71 18.08 -9.00
C GLY A 134 3.72 19.42 -9.73
N ASP A 135 4.22 20.49 -9.10
CA ASP A 135 3.97 21.86 -9.59
C ASP A 135 4.89 22.30 -10.75
N PHE A 136 5.99 21.59 -11.01
CA PHE A 136 6.99 22.05 -12.01
C PHE A 136 6.56 21.92 -13.46
N ARG A 137 5.50 21.16 -13.73
CA ARG A 137 4.96 21.05 -15.10
C ARG A 137 4.42 22.39 -15.61
N ALA A 138 4.01 23.29 -14.71
CA ALA A 138 3.49 24.60 -15.07
C ALA A 138 4.59 25.67 -15.24
N PHE A 139 5.75 25.49 -14.60
CA PHE A 139 6.82 26.49 -14.59
C PHE A 139 7.79 26.26 -15.74
N LYS A 140 7.76 27.14 -16.74
CA LYS A 140 8.76 27.13 -17.83
C LYS A 140 10.09 27.74 -17.41
N ASN A 141 10.07 28.62 -16.41
CA ASN A 141 11.20 29.46 -16.03
C ASN A 141 11.69 29.06 -14.64
N CYS A 142 13.01 29.11 -14.43
CA CYS A 142 13.63 28.81 -13.14
C CYS A 142 13.09 29.72 -12.03
N PRO A 143 12.62 29.17 -10.89
CA PRO A 143 12.10 29.95 -9.78
C PRO A 143 13.17 30.86 -9.16
N ASP A 144 14.43 30.43 -9.12
CA ASP A 144 15.54 31.24 -8.62
C ASP A 144 15.85 32.44 -9.52
N CYS A 145 15.85 32.24 -10.84
CA CYS A 145 15.98 33.32 -11.81
C CYS A 145 14.82 34.33 -11.68
N LEU A 146 13.59 33.84 -11.47
CA LEU A 146 12.42 34.68 -11.25
C LEU A 146 12.52 35.46 -9.93
N ALA A 147 12.94 34.82 -8.84
CA ALA A 147 13.13 35.46 -7.54
C ALA A 147 14.21 36.56 -7.59
N ARG A 148 15.26 36.35 -8.38
CA ARG A 148 16.32 37.34 -8.64
C ARG A 148 15.92 38.43 -9.64
N SER A 149 14.72 38.35 -10.21
CA SER A 149 14.23 39.28 -11.24
C SER A 149 15.18 39.37 -12.46
N VAL A 150 15.77 38.25 -12.86
CA VAL A 150 16.59 38.18 -14.07
C VAL A 150 15.71 38.52 -15.28
N PRO A 151 16.12 39.43 -16.17
CA PRO A 151 15.27 39.90 -17.28
C PRO A 151 14.89 38.78 -18.26
N GLU A 152 15.76 37.79 -18.42
CA GLU A 152 15.54 36.59 -19.21
C GLU A 152 15.82 35.36 -18.32
N PRO A 153 14.80 34.88 -17.58
CA PRO A 153 14.99 33.72 -16.71
C PRO A 153 15.21 32.46 -17.55
N ASN A 154 16.24 31.71 -17.21
CA ASN A 154 16.58 30.46 -17.88
C ASN A 154 15.48 29.39 -17.68
N PRO A 155 15.37 28.41 -18.60
CA PRO A 155 14.38 27.35 -18.47
C PRO A 155 14.66 26.45 -17.25
N ALA A 156 13.58 26.01 -16.60
CA ALA A 156 13.65 25.11 -15.44
C ALA A 156 13.73 23.65 -15.92
N GLU A 157 14.93 23.15 -16.20
CA GLU A 157 15.13 21.83 -16.83
C GLU A 157 15.73 20.77 -15.89
N TYR A 158 16.49 21.20 -14.88
CA TYR A 158 17.29 20.28 -14.06
C TYR A 158 16.70 20.10 -12.68
N ARG A 159 16.64 18.84 -12.23
CA ARG A 159 16.33 18.49 -10.84
C ARG A 159 17.62 18.15 -10.12
N CYS A 160 17.76 18.65 -8.90
CA CYS A 160 18.82 18.23 -8.02
C CYS A 160 18.51 16.82 -7.44
N GLU A 161 19.48 15.91 -7.48
CA GLU A 161 19.33 14.56 -6.91
C GLU A 161 19.62 14.52 -5.40
N GLU A 162 20.45 15.43 -4.89
CA GLU A 162 20.84 15.47 -3.48
C GLU A 162 19.88 16.31 -2.62
N CYS A 163 19.19 17.28 -3.22
CA CYS A 163 18.23 18.12 -2.52
C CYS A 163 16.86 17.45 -2.47
N SER A 164 16.22 17.48 -1.30
CA SER A 164 14.82 17.09 -1.16
C SER A 164 13.84 18.14 -1.71
N ILE A 165 14.36 19.27 -2.20
CA ILE A 165 13.56 20.33 -2.81
C ILE A 165 13.14 19.83 -4.19
N PRO A 166 11.83 19.77 -4.46
CA PRO A 166 11.36 19.16 -5.68
C PRO A 166 11.51 20.06 -6.91
N ASP A 167 11.92 21.31 -6.73
CA ASP A 167 12.05 22.38 -7.72
C ASP A 167 13.00 22.07 -8.88
N LEU A 168 12.53 22.39 -10.10
CA LEU A 168 13.36 22.44 -11.29
C LEU A 168 14.13 23.77 -11.31
N VAL A 169 15.44 23.68 -11.45
CA VAL A 169 16.35 24.83 -11.53
C VAL A 169 17.02 24.87 -12.91
N CYS A 170 17.53 26.04 -13.28
CA CYS A 170 18.39 26.13 -14.46
C CYS A 170 19.80 25.60 -14.17
N GLU A 171 20.56 25.31 -15.22
CA GLU A 171 21.93 24.78 -15.10
C GLU A 171 22.85 25.69 -14.27
N MET A 172 22.70 27.01 -14.41
CA MET A 172 23.49 27.98 -13.66
C MET A 172 23.19 27.97 -12.17
N ASP A 173 21.90 28.00 -11.80
CA ASP A 173 21.48 28.06 -10.40
C ASP A 173 21.76 26.74 -9.67
N ARG A 174 21.76 25.60 -10.40
CA ARG A 174 22.12 24.28 -9.86
C ARG A 174 23.49 24.29 -9.18
N ALA A 175 24.51 24.85 -9.82
CA ALA A 175 25.87 24.85 -9.27
C ALA A 175 25.99 25.71 -8.00
N THR A 176 25.31 26.86 -7.96
CA THR A 176 25.32 27.75 -6.80
C THR A 176 24.56 27.19 -5.61
N LEU A 177 23.46 26.46 -5.84
CA LEU A 177 22.63 25.91 -4.76
C LEU A 177 23.44 24.94 -3.87
N HIS A 178 24.34 24.15 -4.45
CA HIS A 178 25.17 23.19 -3.70
C HIS A 178 26.37 23.81 -3.00
N GLN A 179 26.78 25.02 -3.37
CA GLN A 179 27.94 25.67 -2.76
C GLN A 179 27.61 26.24 -1.36
N ASP A 180 26.37 26.65 -1.13
CA ASP A 180 25.94 27.31 0.09
C ASP A 180 25.23 26.38 1.10
N VAL A 181 24.93 25.13 0.73
CA VAL A 181 24.38 24.14 1.67
C VAL A 181 25.56 23.53 2.44
N PRO A 182 25.69 23.76 3.77
CA PRO A 182 26.67 23.03 4.55
C PRO A 182 26.34 21.55 4.43
N GLN A 183 27.28 20.77 3.87
CA GLN A 183 27.16 19.32 3.78
C GLN A 183 26.65 18.81 5.12
N ARG A 184 25.53 18.08 5.11
CA ARG A 184 24.99 17.51 6.35
C ARG A 184 26.13 16.78 7.06
N PRO A 185 26.54 17.20 8.28
CA PRO A 185 27.55 16.49 9.03
C PRO A 185 26.91 15.18 9.51
N GLY A 186 27.05 14.10 8.72
CA GLY A 186 26.41 12.83 9.04
C GLY A 186 26.36 11.79 7.93
N ALA A 187 26.59 12.14 6.67
CA ALA A 187 26.88 11.14 5.64
C ALA A 187 28.37 10.74 5.74
N GLN A 188 28.72 10.04 6.82
CA GLN A 188 29.98 9.31 6.81
C GLN A 188 29.81 8.15 5.84
N ASP A 189 30.60 8.16 4.78
CA ASP A 189 30.84 7.03 3.90
C ASP A 189 31.31 5.82 4.73
N THR A 190 30.38 5.08 5.32
CA THR A 190 30.63 3.69 5.71
C THR A 190 30.55 2.83 4.47
N ALA A 191 31.45 3.09 3.50
CA ALA A 191 31.87 2.08 2.54
C ALA A 191 32.79 1.12 3.30
N GLN A 192 32.20 0.24 4.13
CA GLN A 192 32.93 -0.94 4.56
C GLN A 192 33.09 -1.85 3.33
N PRO A 193 34.32 -2.20 2.93
CA PRO A 193 34.51 -3.19 1.89
C PRO A 193 33.94 -4.51 2.38
N PHE A 194 32.90 -5.00 1.70
CA PHE A 194 32.41 -6.37 1.85
C PHE A 194 33.56 -7.31 1.47
N GLN A 195 34.27 -7.82 2.47
CA GLN A 195 35.19 -8.95 2.29
C GLN A 195 34.33 -10.19 2.13
N TYR A 196 34.25 -10.71 0.91
CA TYR A 196 33.73 -12.04 0.66
C TYR A 196 34.81 -13.05 1.07
N ASP A 197 34.65 -13.66 2.23
CA ASP A 197 35.35 -14.90 2.55
C ASP A 197 34.69 -16.04 1.76
N VAL A 198 35.40 -16.50 0.73
CA VAL A 198 35.02 -17.65 -0.08
C VAL A 198 35.50 -18.93 0.63
N PRO A 199 34.61 -19.90 0.92
CA PRO A 199 34.98 -21.21 1.47
C PRO A 199 35.61 -22.14 0.42
#